data_AF-A0A9J6E1G7-F1
#
_entry.id   AF-A0A9J6E1G7-F1
#
_cell.length_a   1.000
_cell.length_b   1.000
_cell.length_c   1.000
_cell.angle_alpha   90.00
_cell.angle_beta   90.00
_cell.angle_gamma   90.00
#
_symmetry.space_group_name_H-M   'P 1'
#
loop_
_entity.id
_entity.type
_entity.pdbx_description
1 polymer ?
#
loop_
_entity_poly.entity_id
_entity_poly.type
_entity_poly.pdbx_seq_one_letter_code
_entity_poly.pdbx_strand_id
1 'polypeptide(L)'
;MPEPSTSSASKPRSSEHVQLDKAVFEWFKQARAAGVNFDGAILQEKALEIADKLGMDGFWASNGWIDRFKNRPELYYRTVNGEAASVDTETVEAWKETVVSIIKDYEPKDIFNADEAGLFFKVQPSEALSLKVRLAAVENAARND
;
A
#
# COMPACT_ATOMS: atom_id res chain seq x y z
N MET A 1 -16.99 -33.98 -34.09
CA MET A 1 -17.50 -32.66 -33.64
C MET A 1 -17.36 -32.61 -32.13
N PRO A 2 -16.85 -31.51 -31.56
CA PRO A 2 -15.93 -31.55 -30.43
C PRO A 2 -16.60 -31.59 -29.05
N GLU A 3 -15.88 -32.20 -28.11
CA GLU A 3 -16.09 -32.19 -26.66
C GLU A 3 -16.11 -30.77 -26.09
N PRO A 4 -16.95 -30.45 -25.10
CA PRO A 4 -16.96 -29.15 -24.46
C PRO A 4 -15.75 -29.00 -23.53
N SER A 5 -14.81 -28.13 -23.93
CA SER A 5 -13.76 -27.61 -23.06
C SER A 5 -14.37 -26.99 -21.80
N THR A 6 -14.19 -27.64 -20.65
CA THR A 6 -14.59 -27.09 -19.36
C THR A 6 -13.72 -25.86 -19.07
N SER A 7 -14.28 -24.69 -19.29
CA SER A 7 -13.76 -23.41 -18.82
C SER A 7 -13.60 -23.48 -17.31
N SER A 8 -12.37 -23.43 -16.82
CA SER A 8 -12.06 -23.32 -15.41
C SER A 8 -12.48 -21.94 -14.90
N ALA A 9 -13.75 -21.82 -14.50
CA ALA A 9 -14.25 -20.64 -13.82
C ALA A 9 -13.45 -20.42 -12.54
N SER A 10 -12.68 -19.32 -12.48
CA SER A 10 -12.00 -18.87 -11.27
C SER A 10 -13.05 -18.64 -10.17
N LYS A 11 -13.08 -19.53 -9.18
CA LYS A 11 -13.93 -19.35 -7.99
C LYS A 11 -13.65 -17.98 -7.36
N PRO A 12 -14.67 -17.16 -7.06
CA PRO A 12 -14.47 -15.95 -6.26
C PRO A 12 -13.87 -16.37 -4.91
N ARG A 13 -12.78 -15.70 -4.51
CA ARG A 13 -12.08 -16.02 -3.25
C ARG A 13 -13.02 -15.75 -2.07
N SER A 14 -13.00 -16.62 -1.05
CA SER A 14 -13.80 -16.40 0.15
C SER A 14 -13.39 -15.09 0.82
N SER A 15 -14.35 -14.43 1.46
CA SER A 15 -14.14 -13.20 2.24
C SER A 15 -13.05 -13.36 3.30
N GLU A 16 -12.83 -14.58 3.79
CA GLU A 16 -11.84 -14.92 4.82
C GLU A 16 -10.40 -14.75 4.32
N HIS A 17 -10.09 -15.19 3.10
CA HIS A 17 -8.76 -14.99 2.51
C HIS A 17 -8.44 -13.50 2.34
N VAL A 18 -9.44 -12.67 2.06
CA VAL A 18 -9.25 -11.21 1.96
C VAL A 18 -8.97 -10.60 3.34
N GLN A 19 -9.61 -11.10 4.39
CA GLN A 19 -9.36 -10.65 5.77
C GLN A 19 -7.98 -11.07 6.26
N LEU A 20 -7.57 -12.31 5.98
CA LEU A 20 -6.24 -12.82 6.28
C LEU A 20 -5.16 -11.97 5.60
N ASP A 21 -5.28 -11.75 4.29
CA ASP A 21 -4.30 -10.96 3.53
C ASP A 21 -4.18 -9.52 4.09
N LYS A 22 -5.29 -8.90 4.51
CA LYS A 22 -5.25 -7.56 5.14
C LYS A 22 -4.55 -7.57 6.49
N ALA A 23 -4.89 -8.51 7.36
CA ALA A 23 -4.31 -8.61 8.70
C ALA A 23 -2.80 -8.88 8.65
N VAL A 24 -2.36 -9.76 7.75
CA VAL A 24 -0.93 -10.01 7.49
C VAL A 24 -0.23 -8.73 7.00
N PHE A 25 -0.87 -7.97 6.11
CA PHE A 25 -0.31 -6.74 5.58
C PHE A 25 -0.19 -5.63 6.64
N GLU A 26 -1.20 -5.47 7.50
CA GLU A 26 -1.14 -4.51 8.62
C GLU A 26 -0.02 -4.85 9.59
N TRP A 27 0.11 -6.11 9.97
CA TRP A 27 1.23 -6.56 10.80
C TRP A 27 2.57 -6.32 10.11
N PHE A 28 2.67 -6.60 8.81
CA PHE A 28 3.90 -6.37 8.05
C PHE A 28 4.33 -4.90 8.07
N LYS A 29 3.38 -3.95 7.96
CA LYS A 29 3.66 -2.51 8.10
C LYS A 29 4.23 -2.17 9.47
N GLN A 30 3.60 -2.67 10.54
CA GLN A 30 4.04 -2.40 11.91
C GLN A 30 5.45 -2.95 12.16
N ALA A 31 5.72 -4.17 11.74
CA ALA A 31 7.03 -4.78 11.92
C ALA A 31 8.11 -4.16 11.02
N ARG A 32 7.76 -3.61 9.85
CA ARG A 32 8.68 -2.80 9.02
C ARG A 32 9.01 -1.46 9.67
N ALA A 33 8.03 -0.79 10.27
CA ALA A 33 8.25 0.44 11.03
C ALA A 33 9.17 0.22 12.24
N ALA A 34 9.12 -0.97 12.84
CA ALA A 34 10.02 -1.39 13.91
C ALA A 34 11.44 -1.79 13.43
N GLY A 35 11.73 -1.72 12.13
CA GLY A 35 13.05 -2.02 11.56
C GLY A 35 13.38 -3.51 11.45
N VAL A 36 12.39 -4.40 11.49
CA VAL A 36 12.61 -5.84 11.37
C VAL A 36 12.94 -6.22 9.91
N ASN A 37 14.04 -6.95 9.72
CA ASN A 37 14.36 -7.56 8.43
C ASN A 37 13.50 -8.82 8.24
N PHE A 38 12.72 -8.87 7.16
CA PHE A 38 11.83 -9.99 6.90
C PHE A 38 12.45 -11.00 5.95
N ASP A 39 12.29 -12.28 6.31
CA ASP A 39 12.41 -13.41 5.39
C ASP A 39 11.00 -13.94 5.06
N GLY A 40 10.85 -14.63 3.94
CA GLY A 40 9.59 -15.27 3.53
C GLY A 40 9.05 -16.24 4.60
N ALA A 41 9.94 -16.91 5.34
CA ALA A 41 9.57 -17.80 6.44
C ALA A 41 8.82 -17.08 7.58
N ILE A 42 9.27 -15.87 7.94
CA ILE A 42 8.64 -15.06 8.99
C ILE A 42 7.23 -14.64 8.56
N LEU A 43 7.05 -14.31 7.27
CA LEU A 43 5.75 -13.98 6.70
C LEU A 43 4.81 -15.20 6.67
N GLN A 44 5.34 -16.40 6.38
CA GLN A 44 4.57 -17.65 6.40
C GLN A 44 4.08 -17.99 7.81
N GLU A 45 4.97 -17.94 8.80
CA GLU A 45 4.63 -18.23 10.19
C GLU A 45 3.53 -17.28 10.68
N LYS A 46 3.66 -15.99 10.38
CA LYS A 46 2.62 -15.03 10.76
C LYS A 46 1.30 -15.26 10.05
N ALA A 47 1.33 -15.61 8.76
CA ALA A 47 0.12 -15.92 8.02
C ALA A 47 -0.61 -17.13 8.60
N LEU A 48 0.11 -18.15 9.04
CA LEU A 48 -0.47 -19.31 9.73
C LEU A 48 -1.08 -18.92 11.08
N GLU A 49 -0.38 -18.12 11.89
CA GLU A 49 -0.90 -17.63 13.18
C GLU A 49 -2.19 -16.82 13.01
N ILE A 50 -2.25 -15.96 11.99
CA ILE A 50 -3.45 -15.15 11.71
C ILE A 50 -4.57 -16.02 11.14
N ALA A 51 -4.26 -17.00 10.30
CA ALA A 51 -5.25 -17.93 9.77
C ALA A 51 -5.89 -18.78 10.88
N ASP A 52 -5.09 -19.23 11.85
CA ASP A 52 -5.57 -19.95 13.04
C ASP A 52 -6.52 -19.07 13.87
N LYS A 53 -6.15 -17.80 14.11
CA LYS A 53 -7.02 -16.82 14.78
C LYS A 53 -8.32 -16.52 14.04
N LEU A 54 -8.32 -16.67 12.72
CA LEU A 54 -9.51 -16.50 11.87
C LEU A 54 -10.33 -17.79 11.73
N GLY A 55 -9.90 -18.91 12.34
CA GLY A 55 -10.57 -20.20 12.22
C GLY A 55 -10.48 -20.81 10.82
N MET A 56 -9.45 -20.46 10.04
CA MET A 56 -9.26 -20.96 8.69
C MET A 56 -8.53 -22.31 8.68
N ASP A 57 -9.28 -23.36 9.03
CA ASP A 57 -8.80 -24.74 8.97
C ASP A 57 -8.46 -25.13 7.52
N GLY A 58 -7.17 -25.33 7.24
CA GLY A 58 -6.67 -25.72 5.91
C GLY A 58 -6.00 -24.60 5.11
N PHE A 59 -5.80 -23.41 5.68
CA PHE A 59 -4.91 -22.42 5.06
C PHE A 59 -3.47 -22.91 5.10
N TRP A 60 -2.81 -22.88 3.93
CA TRP A 60 -1.38 -23.17 3.81
C TRP A 60 -0.66 -21.97 3.23
N ALA A 61 0.32 -21.44 3.98
CA ALA A 61 1.19 -20.36 3.56
C ALA A 61 2.24 -20.84 2.53
N SER A 62 1.78 -21.40 1.41
CA SER A 62 2.64 -21.86 0.32
C SER A 62 3.51 -20.74 -0.24
N ASN A 63 4.63 -21.11 -0.87
CA ASN A 63 5.43 -20.16 -1.65
C ASN A 63 4.59 -19.45 -2.72
N GLY A 64 3.66 -20.15 -3.37
CA GLY A 64 2.73 -19.56 -4.33
C GLY A 64 1.73 -18.56 -3.71
N TRP A 65 1.39 -18.70 -2.43
CA TRP A 65 0.61 -17.69 -1.70
C TRP A 65 1.47 -16.45 -1.41
N ILE A 66 2.73 -16.61 -0.96
CA ILE A 66 3.65 -15.50 -0.73
C ILE A 66 3.84 -14.68 -2.00
N ASP A 67 4.09 -15.34 -3.13
CA ASP A 67 4.31 -14.66 -4.42
C ASP A 67 3.08 -13.86 -4.83
N ARG A 68 1.88 -14.41 -4.62
CA ARG A 68 0.62 -13.69 -4.87
C ARG A 68 0.41 -12.53 -3.88
N PHE A 69 0.75 -12.73 -2.62
CA PHE A 69 0.63 -11.71 -1.57
C PHE A 69 1.53 -10.51 -1.87
N LYS A 70 2.79 -10.74 -2.25
CA LYS A 70 3.75 -9.69 -2.63
C LYS A 70 3.28 -8.90 -3.84
N ASN A 71 2.69 -9.57 -4.83
CA ASN A 71 2.29 -8.96 -6.11
C ASN A 71 0.86 -8.39 -6.12
N ARG A 72 0.19 -8.22 -4.97
CA ARG A 72 -1.20 -7.73 -4.92
C ARG A 72 -1.28 -6.19 -4.84
N PRO A 73 -1.59 -5.49 -5.93
CA PRO A 73 -1.71 -4.03 -5.94
C PRO A 73 -2.81 -3.50 -4.99
N GLU A 74 -3.87 -4.27 -4.75
CA GLU A 74 -5.03 -3.82 -3.98
C GLU A 74 -4.74 -3.65 -2.48
N LEU A 75 -3.74 -4.36 -1.94
CA LEU A 75 -3.29 -4.21 -0.56
C LEU A 75 -2.52 -2.90 -0.35
N TYR A 76 -1.72 -2.53 -1.35
CA TYR A 76 -0.95 -1.28 -1.35
C TYR A 76 -1.86 -0.06 -1.59
N TYR A 77 -2.72 -0.12 -2.63
CA TYR A 77 -3.59 1.00 -3.01
C TYR A 77 -4.66 1.32 -1.95
N ARG A 78 -5.25 0.30 -1.31
CA ARG A 78 -6.22 0.50 -0.21
C ARG A 78 -5.58 1.14 1.03
N THR A 79 -4.27 0.99 1.21
CA THR A 79 -3.54 1.63 2.32
C THR A 79 -3.27 3.10 2.06
N VAL A 80 -2.95 3.49 0.83
CA VAL A 80 -2.81 4.92 0.46
C VAL A 80 -4.11 5.69 0.74
N ASN A 81 -5.26 5.07 0.46
CA ASN A 81 -6.57 5.64 0.80
C ASN A 81 -6.98 5.48 2.28
N GLY A 82 -6.20 4.75 3.08
CA GLY A 82 -6.50 4.37 4.47
C GLY A 82 -5.60 5.00 5.52
N GLU A 83 -4.46 5.61 5.15
CA GLU A 83 -3.61 6.35 6.09
C GLU A 83 -4.32 7.59 6.65
N ALA A 84 -5.31 8.15 5.94
CA ALA A 84 -6.19 9.19 6.48
C ALA A 84 -7.01 8.73 7.71
N ALA A 85 -7.20 7.42 7.90
CA ALA A 85 -8.00 6.86 8.99
C ALA A 85 -7.18 6.48 10.24
N SER A 86 -5.84 6.45 10.18
CA SER A 86 -4.99 6.18 11.34
C SER A 86 -4.42 7.44 11.99
N VAL A 87 -4.85 8.62 11.55
CA VAL A 87 -4.37 9.88 12.09
C VAL A 87 -5.20 10.25 13.32
N ASP A 88 -4.50 10.41 14.45
CA ASP A 88 -5.07 10.92 15.68
C ASP A 88 -5.57 12.36 15.48
N THR A 89 -6.88 12.58 15.62
CA THR A 89 -7.53 13.87 15.35
C THR A 89 -7.08 14.97 16.30
N GLU A 90 -6.67 14.62 17.52
CA GLU A 90 -6.15 15.58 18.51
C GLU A 90 -4.76 16.09 18.09
N THR A 91 -3.90 15.17 17.63
CA THR A 91 -2.59 15.50 17.05
C THR A 91 -2.75 16.40 15.82
N VAL A 92 -3.72 16.13 14.93
CA VAL A 92 -3.96 16.97 13.74
C VAL A 92 -4.34 18.39 14.11
N GLU A 93 -5.20 18.57 15.11
CA GLU A 93 -5.68 19.90 15.49
C GLU A 93 -4.54 20.73 16.10
N ALA A 94 -3.71 20.13 16.96
CA ALA A 94 -2.51 20.77 17.49
C ALA A 94 -1.48 21.13 16.39
N TRP A 95 -1.32 20.26 15.39
CA TRP A 95 -0.44 20.51 14.25
C TRP A 95 -0.98 21.61 13.33
N LYS A 96 -2.30 21.72 13.12
CA LYS A 96 -2.90 22.81 12.33
C LYS A 96 -2.58 24.18 12.93
N GLU A 97 -2.73 24.34 14.25
CA GLU A 97 -2.41 25.60 14.92
C GLU A 97 -0.93 25.97 14.76
N THR A 98 -0.04 24.98 14.88
CA THR A 98 1.40 25.13 14.70
C THR A 98 1.74 25.54 13.26
N VAL A 99 1.15 24.87 12.27
CA VAL A 99 1.35 25.17 10.84
C VAL A 99 0.86 26.57 10.49
N VAL A 100 -0.29 26.99 11.01
CA VAL A 100 -0.80 28.36 10.81
C VAL A 100 0.13 29.40 11.44
N SER A 101 0.75 29.10 12.58
CA SER A 101 1.75 29.99 13.18
C SER A 101 3.00 30.11 12.29
N ILE A 102 3.48 29.02 11.72
CA ILE A 102 4.67 29.00 10.86
C ILE A 102 4.42 29.74 9.55
N ILE A 103 3.27 29.49 8.91
CA ILE A 103 2.93 30.05 7.60
C ILE A 103 2.76 31.58 7.64
N LYS A 104 2.38 32.17 8.79
CA LYS A 104 2.21 33.62 8.95
C LYS A 104 3.48 34.44 8.64
N ASP A 105 4.65 33.83 8.80
CA ASP A 105 5.93 34.50 8.57
C ASP A 105 6.39 34.43 7.10
N TYR A 106 5.64 33.74 6.23
CA TYR A 106 5.95 33.55 4.81
C TYR A 106 4.94 34.26 3.92
N GLU A 107 5.41 34.79 2.79
CA GLU A 107 4.50 35.32 1.76
C GLU A 107 3.81 34.16 1.02
N PRO A 108 2.60 34.36 0.45
CA PRO A 108 1.88 33.30 -0.25
C PRO A 108 2.65 32.63 -1.39
N LYS A 109 3.59 33.33 -2.02
CA LYS A 109 4.47 32.81 -3.09
C LYS A 109 5.54 31.84 -2.58
N ASP A 110 5.79 31.81 -1.27
CA ASP A 110 6.82 30.99 -0.62
C ASP A 110 6.21 29.78 0.10
N ILE A 111 4.88 29.58 -0.01
CA ILE A 111 4.16 28.43 0.53
C ILE A 111 3.98 27.40 -0.60
N PHE A 112 4.72 26.30 -0.53
CA PHE A 112 4.66 25.23 -1.51
C PHE A 112 3.95 24.00 -0.93
N ASN A 113 3.06 23.37 -1.70
CA ASN A 113 2.54 22.05 -1.38
C ASN A 113 3.53 20.98 -1.86
N ALA A 114 3.91 20.07 -0.97
CA ALA A 114 4.74 18.90 -1.29
C ALA A 114 3.95 17.66 -0.89
N ASP A 115 2.98 17.29 -1.71
CA ASP A 115 2.11 16.12 -1.49
C ASP A 115 2.75 14.80 -1.93
N GLU A 116 3.72 14.84 -2.86
CA GLU A 116 4.40 13.64 -3.32
C GLU A 116 5.92 13.83 -3.41
N ALA A 117 6.67 13.02 -2.66
CA ALA A 117 8.12 12.94 -2.75
C ALA A 117 8.55 11.59 -3.33
N GLY A 118 8.82 11.55 -4.64
CA GLY A 118 9.31 10.35 -5.32
C GLY A 118 10.80 10.09 -5.05
N LEU A 119 11.11 9.01 -4.31
CA LEU A 119 12.50 8.56 -4.10
C LEU A 119 12.97 7.70 -5.28
N PHE A 120 13.81 8.26 -6.14
CA PHE A 120 14.42 7.56 -7.27
C PHE A 120 15.82 7.03 -6.91
N PHE A 121 15.89 5.84 -6.30
CA PHE A 121 17.17 5.21 -5.96
C PHE A 121 17.83 4.58 -7.20
N LYS A 122 19.07 4.99 -7.52
CA LYS A 122 19.90 4.51 -8.64
C LYS A 122 19.38 4.79 -10.07
N VAL A 123 18.40 5.67 -10.24
CA VAL A 123 17.95 6.09 -11.58
C VAL A 123 18.95 7.08 -12.18
N GLN A 124 19.32 6.87 -13.45
CA GLN A 124 20.20 7.82 -14.14
C GLN A 124 19.47 9.16 -14.38
N PRO A 125 20.17 10.31 -14.35
CA PRO A 125 19.53 11.62 -14.47
C PRO A 125 18.63 11.79 -15.70
N SER A 126 19.00 11.17 -16.83
CA SER A 126 18.23 11.17 -18.08
C SER A 126 16.88 10.43 -17.96
N GLU A 127 16.84 9.36 -17.19
CA GLU A 127 15.63 8.56 -16.95
C GLU A 127 14.74 9.21 -15.87
N ALA A 128 15.34 9.87 -14.87
CA ALA A 128 14.58 10.61 -13.88
C ALA A 128 13.78 11.77 -14.51
N LEU A 129 14.35 12.45 -15.52
CA LEU A 129 13.67 13.49 -16.27
C LEU A 129 12.47 12.96 -17.06
N SER A 130 12.60 11.81 -17.73
CA SER A 130 11.49 11.24 -18.49
C SER A 130 10.36 10.72 -17.59
N LEU A 131 10.69 10.19 -16.40
CA LEU A 131 9.71 9.82 -15.38
C LEU A 131 8.97 11.03 -14.81
N LYS A 132 9.68 12.13 -14.53
CA LYS A 132 9.06 13.40 -14.10
C LYS A 132 8.07 13.94 -15.13
N VAL A 133 8.44 13.94 -16.41
CA VAL A 133 7.55 14.40 -17.49
C VAL A 133 6.30 13.51 -17.59
N ARG A 134 6.44 12.20 -17.38
CA ARG A 134 5.31 11.27 -17.40
C ARG A 134 4.38 11.42 -16.20
N LEU A 135 4.91 11.60 -14.99
CA LEU A 135 4.08 11.88 -13.79
C LEU A 135 3.29 13.18 -13.98
N ALA A 136 3.96 14.26 -14.39
CA ALA A 136 3.30 15.54 -14.65
C ALA A 136 2.21 15.45 -15.74
N ALA A 137 2.38 14.57 -16.73
CA ALA A 137 1.36 14.36 -17.77
C ALA A 137 0.12 13.62 -17.24
N VAL A 138 0.30 12.66 -16.33
CA VAL A 138 -0.81 11.92 -15.70
C VAL A 138 -1.60 12.83 -14.75
N GLU A 139 -0.91 13.67 -13.98
CA GLU A 139 -1.56 14.64 -13.08
C GLU A 139 -2.36 15.70 -13.84
N ASN A 140 -1.83 16.22 -14.96
CA ASN A 140 -2.55 17.19 -15.79
C ASN A 140 -3.78 16.59 -16.50
N ALA A 141 -3.77 15.28 -16.77
CA ALA A 141 -4.94 14.58 -17.28
C ALA A 141 -6.02 14.44 -16.21
N ALA A 142 -5.65 14.13 -14.96
CA ALA A 142 -6.59 13.97 -13.85
C ALA A 142 -7.21 15.28 -13.35
N ARG A 143 -6.62 16.44 -13.69
CA ARG A 143 -7.09 17.77 -13.26
C ARG A 143 -8.09 18.44 -14.22
N ASN A 144 -8.26 17.88 -15.42
CA ASN A 144 -9.07 18.44 -16.50
C ASN A 144 -10.36 17.64 -16.81
N ASP A 145 -10.69 16.65 -15.98
CA ASP A 145 -11.95 15.87 -16.03
C ASP A 145 -12.87 16.23 -14.85
#